data_AF-A0A2U2PGE7-F1
#
_entry.id   AF-A0A2U2PGE7-F1
#
_cell.length_a   1.000
_cell.length_b   1.000
_cell.length_c   1.000
_cell.angle_alpha   90.00
_cell.angle_beta   90.00
_cell.angle_gamma   90.00
#
_symmetry.space_group_name_H-M   'P 1'
#
loop_
_entity.id
_entity.type
_entity.pdbx_description
1 polymer ?
#
loop_
_entity_poly.entity_id
_entity_poly.type
_entity_poly.pdbx_seq_one_letter_code
_entity_poly.pdbx_strand_id
1 'polypeptide(L)'
;MRTSLNEIKETEDYLMDRLSPQDALLFEARLILNPLLSENVEWQKKTYTIITSYARNEIKKEASAVFDKLFNNPEKPGFRNKILSIFHNT
;
A
#
# COMPACT_ATOMS: atom_id res chain seq x y z
N MET A 1 -26.48 7.19 19.15
CA MET A 1 -25.12 7.75 18.93
C MET A 1 -24.25 6.67 18.30
N ARG A 2 -23.49 7.00 17.25
CA ARG A 2 -22.65 6.06 16.47
C ARG A 2 -21.16 6.28 16.79
N THR A 3 -20.80 6.28 18.07
CA THR A 3 -19.41 6.53 18.54
C THR A 3 -18.38 5.64 17.85
N SER A 4 -18.68 4.35 17.70
CA SER A 4 -17.81 3.40 16.99
C SER A 4 -17.56 3.77 15.52
N LEU A 5 -18.57 4.28 14.79
CA LEU A 5 -18.36 4.65 13.37
C LEU A 5 -17.51 5.92 13.23
N ASN A 6 -17.59 6.83 14.19
CA ASN A 6 -16.73 8.02 14.22
C ASN A 6 -15.29 7.63 14.52
N GLU A 7 -15.06 6.71 15.47
CA GLU A 7 -13.72 6.19 15.80
C GLU A 7 -13.08 5.44 14.63
N ILE A 8 -13.86 4.65 13.89
CA ILE A 8 -13.36 3.97 12.67
C ILE A 8 -12.91 5.00 11.63
N LYS A 9 -13.72 6.02 11.37
CA LYS A 9 -13.38 7.07 10.40
C LYS A 9 -12.14 7.85 10.85
N GLU A 10 -12.08 8.25 12.11
CA GLU A 10 -10.96 9.01 12.66
C GLU A 10 -9.65 8.20 12.65
N THR A 11 -9.74 6.90 12.94
CA THR A 11 -8.62 5.96 12.80
C THR A 11 -8.16 5.86 11.34
N GLU A 12 -9.09 5.80 10.40
CA GLU A 12 -8.78 5.76 8.97
C GLU A 12 -8.09 7.04 8.50
N ASP A 13 -8.63 8.19 8.89
CA ASP A 13 -8.06 9.49 8.54
C ASP A 13 -6.67 9.66 9.19
N TYR A 14 -6.45 9.13 10.40
CA TYR A 14 -5.13 9.10 11.04
C TYR A 14 -4.13 8.20 10.29
N LEU A 15 -4.50 6.94 10.01
CA LEU A 15 -3.61 5.98 9.33
C LEU A 15 -3.25 6.38 7.89
N MET A 16 -4.08 7.24 7.27
CA MET A 16 -3.89 7.73 5.90
C MET A 16 -3.29 9.15 5.84
N ASP A 17 -2.81 9.69 6.96
CA ASP A 17 -2.24 11.04 7.09
C ASP A 17 -3.19 12.15 6.59
N ARG A 18 -4.49 12.01 6.84
CA ARG A 18 -5.55 12.95 6.41
C ARG A 18 -6.02 13.89 7.52
N LEU A 19 -5.63 13.65 8.76
CA LEU A 19 -5.94 14.55 9.87
C LEU A 19 -5.13 15.85 9.77
N SER A 20 -5.70 16.94 10.28
CA SER A 20 -4.92 18.15 10.54
C SER A 20 -3.86 17.87 11.62
N PRO A 21 -2.76 18.62 11.68
CA PRO A 21 -1.75 18.42 12.73
C PRO A 21 -2.32 18.52 14.16
N GLN A 22 -3.31 19.40 14.38
CA GLN A 22 -3.96 19.55 15.68
C GLN A 22 -4.82 18.33 16.02
N ASP A 23 -5.58 17.81 15.05
CA ASP A 23 -6.42 16.63 15.24
C ASP A 23 -5.57 15.37 15.44
N ALA A 24 -4.46 15.24 14.70
CA ALA A 24 -3.51 14.15 14.85
C ALA A 24 -2.92 14.13 16.28
N LEU A 25 -2.48 15.29 16.79
CA LEU A 25 -1.94 15.39 18.16
C LEU A 25 -2.98 15.01 19.23
N LEU A 26 -4.23 15.45 19.05
CA LEU A 26 -5.32 15.08 19.95
C LEU A 26 -5.60 13.57 19.90
N PHE A 27 -5.57 12.98 18.70
CA PHE A 27 -5.75 11.56 18.50
C PHE A 27 -4.62 10.74 19.14
N GLU A 28 -3.37 11.15 18.98
CA GLU A 28 -2.20 10.54 19.64
C GLU A 28 -2.33 10.55 21.16
N ALA A 29 -2.76 11.68 21.75
CA ALA A 29 -3.04 11.75 23.19
C ALA A 29 -4.12 10.75 23.61
N ARG A 30 -5.18 10.58 22.80
CA ARG A 30 -6.24 9.58 23.05
C ARG A 30 -5.73 8.15 22.94
N LEU A 31 -4.82 7.85 22.01
CA LEU A 31 -4.20 6.51 21.91
C LEU A 31 -3.42 6.15 23.18
N ILE A 32 -2.76 7.12 23.81
CA ILE A 32 -2.04 6.90 25.09
C ILE A 32 -3.02 6.64 26.23
N LEU A 33 -4.12 7.38 26.28
CA LEU A 33 -5.09 7.32 27.38
C LEU A 33 -6.10 6.17 27.26
N ASN A 34 -6.33 5.65 26.05
CA ASN A 34 -7.33 4.62 25.77
C ASN A 34 -6.67 3.37 25.14
N PRO A 35 -6.34 2.34 25.95
CA PRO A 35 -5.71 1.11 25.48
C PRO A 35 -6.54 0.35 24.43
N LEU A 36 -7.87 0.38 24.52
CA LEU A 36 -8.75 -0.30 23.56
C LEU A 36 -8.70 0.38 22.19
N LEU A 37 -8.69 1.73 22.16
CA LEU A 37 -8.52 2.46 20.92
C LEU A 37 -7.16 2.15 20.29
N SER A 38 -6.09 2.14 21.10
CA SER A 38 -4.74 1.78 20.65
C SER A 38 -4.66 0.39 20.04
N GLU A 39 -5.26 -0.61 20.70
CA GLU A 39 -5.32 -1.98 20.18
C GLU A 39 -6.07 -2.06 18.85
N ASN A 40 -7.21 -1.37 18.72
CA ASN A 40 -7.98 -1.33 17.48
C ASN A 40 -7.17 -0.71 16.32
N VAL A 41 -6.47 0.40 16.56
CA VAL A 41 -5.61 1.05 15.56
C VAL A 41 -4.48 0.12 15.13
N GLU A 42 -3.83 -0.57 16.06
CA GLU A 42 -2.77 -1.52 15.76
C GLU A 42 -3.28 -2.71 14.92
N TRP A 43 -4.47 -3.24 15.21
CA TRP A 43 -5.08 -4.29 14.38
C TRP A 43 -5.41 -3.83 12.96
N GLN A 44 -5.95 -2.61 12.82
CA GLN A 44 -6.23 -2.03 11.50
C GLN A 44 -4.94 -1.81 10.70
N LYS A 45 -3.89 -1.28 11.34
CA LYS A 45 -2.57 -1.10 10.73
C LYS A 45 -1.93 -2.41 10.26
N LYS A 46 -2.00 -3.47 11.07
CA LYS A 46 -1.54 -4.82 10.69
C LYS A 46 -2.33 -5.36 9.50
N THR A 47 -3.65 -5.18 9.51
CA THR A 47 -4.53 -5.61 8.42
C THR A 47 -4.15 -4.93 7.11
N TYR A 48 -3.95 -3.61 7.11
CA TYR A 48 -3.48 -2.88 5.92
C TYR A 48 -2.10 -3.29 5.45
N THR A 49 -1.19 -3.58 6.37
CA THR A 49 0.15 -4.09 6.01
C THR A 49 0.03 -5.40 5.23
N ILE A 50 -0.80 -6.33 5.70
CA ILE A 50 -1.02 -7.63 5.05
C ILE A 50 -1.67 -7.45 3.67
N ILE A 51 -2.77 -6.69 3.61
CA ILE A 51 -3.49 -6.45 2.35
C ILE A 51 -2.58 -5.77 1.32
N THR A 52 -1.84 -4.75 1.72
CA THR A 52 -0.95 -4.01 0.82
C THR A 52 0.20 -4.88 0.33
N SER A 53 0.79 -5.68 1.21
CA SER A 53 1.85 -6.63 0.83
C SER A 53 1.36 -7.65 -0.19
N TYR A 54 0.17 -8.22 0.06
CA TYR A 54 -0.45 -9.16 -0.85
C TYR A 54 -0.76 -8.50 -2.21
N ALA A 55 -1.43 -7.36 -2.22
CA ALA A 55 -1.77 -6.63 -3.44
C ALA A 55 -0.53 -6.28 -4.27
N ARG A 56 0.56 -5.83 -3.61
CA ARG A 56 1.85 -5.56 -4.29
C ARG A 56 2.42 -6.82 -4.94
N ASN A 57 2.32 -7.97 -4.28
CA ASN A 57 2.81 -9.23 -4.85
C ASN A 57 1.98 -9.67 -6.05
N GLU A 58 0.66 -9.49 -6.04
CA GLU A 58 -0.19 -9.80 -7.19
C GLU A 58 0.12 -8.88 -8.38
N ILE A 59 0.23 -7.56 -8.16
CA ILE A 59 0.64 -6.61 -9.21
C ILE A 59 2.01 -6.99 -9.79
N LYS A 60 2.95 -7.41 -8.93
CA LYS A 60 4.28 -7.85 -9.36
C LYS A 60 4.20 -9.11 -10.22
N LYS A 61 3.36 -10.10 -9.85
CA LYS A 61 3.16 -11.32 -10.64
C LYS A 61 2.59 -11.00 -12.02
N GLU A 62 1.60 -10.12 -12.09
CA GLU A 62 1.01 -9.70 -13.36
C GLU A 62 2.05 -8.99 -14.25
N ALA A 63 2.80 -8.05 -13.68
CA ALA A 63 3.88 -7.35 -14.39
C ALA A 63 4.95 -8.32 -14.90
N SER A 64 5.39 -9.27 -14.08
CA SER A 64 6.34 -10.31 -14.48
C SER A 64 5.79 -11.21 -15.59
N ALA A 65 4.52 -11.61 -15.52
CA ALA A 65 3.90 -12.43 -16.56
C ALA A 65 3.81 -11.69 -17.91
N VAL A 66 3.53 -10.38 -17.88
CA VAL A 66 3.56 -9.54 -19.09
C VAL A 66 5.00 -9.41 -19.61
N PHE A 67 5.97 -9.18 -18.72
CA PHE A 67 7.39 -9.13 -19.08
C PHE A 67 7.84 -10.42 -19.74
N ASP A 68 7.54 -11.59 -19.16
CA ASP A 68 7.93 -12.89 -19.71
C ASP A 68 7.35 -13.11 -21.11
N LYS A 69 6.07 -12.76 -21.33
CA LYS A 69 5.41 -12.90 -22.63
C LYS A 69 6.00 -11.99 -23.72
N LEU A 70 6.48 -10.80 -23.35
CA LEU A 70 6.99 -9.82 -24.31
C LEU A 70 8.50 -9.94 -24.53
N PHE A 71 9.24 -10.23 -23.47
CA PHE A 71 10.71 -10.15 -23.44
C PHE A 71 11.38 -11.52 -23.59
N ASN A 72 10.77 -12.58 -23.04
CA ASN A 72 11.32 -13.93 -23.04
C ASN A 72 10.71 -14.85 -24.10
N ASN A 73 9.78 -14.36 -24.93
CA ASN A 73 9.21 -15.14 -26.02
C ASN A 73 10.23 -15.36 -27.15
N PRO A 74 10.65 -16.62 -27.41
CA PRO A 74 11.66 -16.93 -28.41
C PRO A 74 11.21 -16.67 -29.85
N GLU A 75 9.90 -16.54 -30.11
CA GLU A 75 9.36 -16.25 -31.45
C GLU A 75 9.39 -14.76 -31.82
N LYS A 76 9.69 -13.85 -30.86
CA LYS A 76 9.69 -12.39 -31.09
C LYS A 76 10.95 -11.69 -30.56
N PRO A 77 12.17 -12.09 -30.98
CA PRO A 77 13.43 -11.53 -30.47
C PRO A 77 13.61 -10.05 -30.80
N GLY A 78 12.98 -9.54 -31.87
CA GLY A 78 13.10 -8.15 -32.31
C GLY A 78 12.64 -7.12 -31.26
N PHE A 79 11.61 -7.45 -30.46
CA PHE A 79 11.13 -6.56 -29.40
C PHE A 79 12.15 -6.41 -28.27
N ARG A 80 12.68 -7.54 -27.79
CA ARG A 80 13.76 -7.58 -26.79
C ARG A 80 14.99 -6.80 -27.26
N ASN A 81 15.46 -7.07 -28.48
CA ASN A 81 16.63 -6.41 -29.04
C ASN A 81 16.44 -4.90 -29.20
N LYS A 82 15.25 -4.47 -29.62
CA LYS A 82 14.89 -3.04 -29.70
C LYS A 82 14.96 -2.37 -28.32
N ILE A 83 14.39 -2.97 -27.29
CA ILE A 83 14.46 -2.39 -25.94
C ILE A 83 15.89 -2.38 -25.42
N LEU A 84 16.64 -3.49 -25.55
CA LEU A 84 18.04 -3.54 -25.12
C LEU A 84 18.90 -2.49 -25.82
N SER A 85 18.64 -2.18 -27.09
CA SER A 85 19.38 -1.15 -27.83
C SER A 85 19.22 0.27 -27.25
N ILE A 86 18.11 0.56 -26.57
CA ILE A 86 17.88 1.86 -25.89
C ILE A 86 18.90 2.05 -24.75
N PHE A 87 19.27 0.95 -24.08
CA PHE A 87 20.17 0.96 -22.93
C PHE A 87 21.65 0.74 -23.28
N HIS A 88 21.97 0.45 -24.55
CA HIS A 88 23.35 0.22 -25.02
C HIS A 88 23.94 1.43 -25.77
N ASN A 89 23.14 2.44 -26.12
CA ASN A 89 23.58 3.62 -26.89
C ASN A 89 23.91 4.85 -25.99
N THR A 90 24.28 4.62 -24.74
CA THR A 90 24.84 5.60 -23.79
C THR A 90 26.09 5.02 -23.18
#